data_AF-A0AAV4FF59-F1
#
_entry.id   AF-A0AAV4FF59-F1
#
_cell.length_a   1.000
_cell.length_b   1.000
_cell.length_c   1.000
_cell.angle_alpha   90.00
_cell.angle_beta   90.00
_cell.angle_gamma   90.00
#
_symmetry.space_group_name_H-M   'P 1'
#
loop_
_entity.id
_entity.type
_entity.pdbx_description
1 polymer ?
#
loop_
_entity_poly.entity_id
_entity_poly.type
_entity_poly.pdbx_seq_one_letter_code
_entity_poly.pdbx_strand_id
1 'polypeptide(L)'
;MLAKKLLSFKAGSSDNFESYHDSEKVKSTLGESGEDAYRARAGRKRHSVQLDKKITQQLLTMDRRSSTVSTGTAESLSSYTGSSSDEDDISPREKTQKNSKGFSDFCVKNIEHSAFGRREIEIAEQEMPGLMALRRRAEADKPLQCAKIIGCTHITAQTAVLVETLAALGASIRWSACNIYSTQNEVAAALAECGFPIYAWKGENEEDFWWCIDKCINAEGWQPNMILDDGGDATHWLLKKYPAMFNMVKGIVEESVTGVHRLYQLSKSGKLTVPAMNVNDSVTKTKFDNLYSCRESILDALKRTTDVMFGGKQVLICGYGEVGVGA
;
A
#
# COMPACT_ATOMS: atom_id res chain seq x y z
N MET A 1 10.03 -2.66 35.76
CA MET A 1 11.49 -2.79 36.02
C MET A 1 12.29 -3.20 34.77
N LEU A 2 11.86 -2.80 33.56
CA LEU A 2 12.57 -3.06 32.29
C LEU A 2 12.94 -1.77 31.51
N ALA A 3 12.49 -0.60 31.98
CA ALA A 3 12.69 0.70 31.30
C ALA A 3 14.03 1.39 31.64
N LYS A 4 14.88 0.79 32.49
CA LYS A 4 16.15 1.40 32.94
C LYS A 4 17.41 0.84 32.29
N LYS A 5 17.30 -0.14 31.38
CA LYS A 5 18.46 -0.81 30.76
C LYS A 5 18.82 -0.34 29.35
N LEU A 6 18.05 0.58 28.77
CA LEU A 6 18.28 1.12 27.41
C LEU A 6 18.94 2.50 27.37
N LEU A 7 19.20 3.13 28.53
CA LEU A 7 19.73 4.50 28.62
C LEU A 7 21.19 4.59 29.11
N SER A 8 21.96 3.52 28.97
CA SER A 8 23.40 3.52 29.30
C SER A 8 24.21 2.95 28.15
N PHE A 9 24.36 3.73 27.08
CA PHE A 9 25.51 3.59 26.19
C PHE A 9 26.08 4.99 25.95
N LYS A 10 27.05 5.37 26.81
CA LYS A 10 27.90 6.53 26.60
C LYS A 10 28.97 6.17 25.57
N ALA A 11 29.28 7.15 24.73
CA ALA A 11 30.35 7.12 23.75
C ALA A 11 31.69 6.70 24.38
N GLY A 12 32.37 5.75 23.71
CA GLY A 12 33.73 5.33 24.01
C GLY A 12 34.50 5.11 22.71
N SER A 13 35.45 6.01 22.48
CA SER A 13 36.76 5.84 21.81
C SER A 13 36.88 4.99 20.54
N SER A 14 37.32 5.68 19.49
CA SER A 14 38.06 5.19 18.32
C SER A 14 39.15 4.19 18.70
N ASP A 15 39.05 2.98 18.17
CA ASP A 15 40.12 2.21 17.53
C ASP A 15 39.64 0.76 17.40
N ASN A 16 39.42 0.33 16.15
CA ASN A 16 39.48 -1.04 15.62
C ASN A 16 38.65 -1.11 14.34
N PHE A 17 39.22 -0.59 13.25
CA PHE A 17 38.77 -0.85 11.89
C PHE A 17 39.80 -1.80 11.26
N GLU A 18 39.60 -3.11 11.43
CA GLU A 18 40.37 -4.10 10.68
C GLU A 18 39.77 -4.24 9.28
N SER A 19 40.60 -3.93 8.29
CA SER A 19 40.35 -4.08 6.87
C SER A 19 40.29 -5.56 6.49
N TYR A 20 39.18 -6.02 5.92
CA TYR A 20 39.16 -7.27 5.15
C TYR A 20 39.07 -6.96 3.65
N HIS A 21 40.25 -6.85 3.03
CA HIS A 21 40.45 -7.16 1.62
C HIS A 21 40.77 -8.65 1.51
N ASP A 22 39.84 -9.46 1.01
CA ASP A 22 40.20 -10.71 0.31
C ASP A 22 39.04 -11.18 -0.56
N SER A 23 39.00 -10.69 -1.81
CA SER A 23 38.01 -11.09 -2.81
C SER A 23 38.68 -11.77 -3.99
N GLU A 24 39.51 -12.78 -3.75
CA GLU A 24 40.09 -13.60 -4.84
C GLU A 24 40.19 -15.11 -4.57
N LYS A 25 39.57 -15.65 -3.50
CA LYS A 25 39.68 -17.07 -3.15
C LYS A 25 38.37 -17.85 -2.94
N VAL A 26 37.30 -17.50 -3.66
CA VAL A 26 36.07 -18.33 -3.76
C VAL A 26 35.61 -18.48 -5.22
N LYS A 27 36.54 -18.82 -6.11
CA LYS A 27 36.27 -19.29 -7.47
C LYS A 27 37.17 -20.49 -7.80
N SER A 28 36.88 -21.67 -7.23
CA SER A 28 37.49 -22.92 -7.74
C SER A 28 36.85 -24.25 -7.30
N THR A 29 35.62 -24.27 -6.75
CA THR A 29 34.98 -25.54 -6.31
C THR A 29 33.55 -25.76 -6.79
N LEU A 30 33.17 -25.12 -7.90
CA LEU A 30 31.91 -25.39 -8.62
C LEU A 30 32.18 -25.48 -10.12
N GLY A 31 32.94 -26.49 -10.50
CA GLY A 31 33.21 -26.79 -11.91
C GLY A 31 33.50 -28.27 -12.02
N GLU A 32 32.43 -29.07 -12.10
CA GLU A 32 32.40 -30.42 -12.71
C GLU A 32 31.06 -31.14 -12.46
N SER A 33 30.24 -30.74 -11.47
CA SER A 33 28.98 -31.45 -11.15
C SER A 33 27.72 -30.95 -11.88
N GLY A 34 27.77 -29.78 -12.52
CA GLY A 34 26.61 -29.14 -13.17
C GLY A 34 26.37 -29.56 -14.62
N GLU A 35 27.44 -29.79 -15.40
CA GLU A 35 27.31 -30.16 -16.82
C GLU A 35 26.85 -31.61 -17.00
N ASP A 36 27.26 -32.52 -16.11
CA ASP A 36 26.84 -33.92 -16.13
C ASP A 36 25.35 -34.08 -15.79
N ALA A 37 24.82 -33.22 -14.91
CA ALA A 37 23.38 -33.16 -14.62
C ALA A 37 22.55 -32.70 -15.84
N TYR A 38 23.14 -31.88 -16.72
CA TYR A 38 22.49 -31.40 -17.94
C TYR A 38 22.49 -32.46 -19.05
N ARG A 39 23.60 -33.21 -19.22
CA ARG A 39 23.65 -34.35 -20.19
C ARG A 39 22.76 -35.52 -19.79
N ALA A 40 22.61 -35.80 -18.49
CA ALA A 40 21.73 -36.86 -18.00
C ALA A 40 20.23 -36.63 -18.29
N ARG A 41 19.80 -35.38 -18.51
CA ARG A 41 18.42 -35.03 -18.88
C ARG A 41 18.10 -35.13 -20.37
N ALA A 42 19.11 -35.05 -21.25
CA ALA A 42 18.91 -35.05 -22.70
C ALA A 42 18.59 -36.45 -23.29
N GLY A 43 18.80 -37.54 -22.54
CA GLY A 43 18.61 -38.92 -23.02
C GLY A 43 17.27 -39.59 -22.65
N ARG A 44 16.38 -38.95 -21.87
CA ARG A 44 15.09 -39.57 -21.50
C ARG A 44 14.05 -39.35 -22.60
N LYS A 45 13.68 -40.42 -23.31
CA LYS A 45 12.49 -40.44 -24.17
C LYS A 45 11.27 -39.98 -23.35
N ARG A 46 10.62 -38.90 -23.80
CA ARG A 46 9.35 -38.44 -23.24
C ARG A 46 8.28 -39.49 -23.57
N HIS A 47 7.71 -40.14 -22.55
CA HIS A 47 6.46 -40.87 -22.73
C HIS A 47 5.33 -39.84 -22.86
N SER A 48 4.67 -39.82 -24.02
CA SER A 48 3.42 -39.09 -24.21
C SER A 48 2.37 -39.68 -23.27
N VAL A 49 1.78 -38.86 -22.41
CA VAL A 49 0.57 -39.23 -21.68
C VAL A 49 -0.56 -39.31 -22.69
N GLN A 50 -1.01 -40.52 -23.04
CA GLN A 50 -2.24 -40.70 -23.81
C GLN A 50 -3.42 -40.44 -22.88
N LEU A 51 -4.20 -39.40 -23.17
CA LEU A 51 -5.52 -39.23 -22.55
C LEU A 51 -6.40 -40.44 -22.90
N ASP A 52 -7.00 -41.04 -21.89
CA ASP A 52 -7.91 -42.17 -22.05
C ASP A 52 -9.16 -41.72 -22.83
N LYS A 53 -9.34 -42.28 -24.03
CA LYS A 53 -10.44 -41.93 -24.95
C LYS A 53 -11.82 -42.18 -24.33
N LYS A 54 -11.94 -43.03 -23.30
CA LYS A 54 -13.20 -43.27 -22.58
C LYS A 54 -13.64 -42.08 -21.73
N ILE A 55 -12.70 -41.36 -21.11
CA ILE A 55 -13.01 -40.20 -20.25
C ILE A 55 -13.50 -39.03 -21.10
N THR A 56 -12.85 -38.79 -22.25
CA THR A 56 -13.24 -37.74 -23.19
C THR A 56 -14.62 -37.99 -23.79
N GLN A 57 -15.00 -39.25 -24.02
CA GLN A 57 -16.30 -39.61 -24.58
C GLN A 57 -17.44 -39.55 -23.55
N GLN A 58 -17.15 -39.80 -22.27
CA GLN A 58 -18.11 -39.59 -21.17
C GLN A 58 -18.41 -38.11 -20.93
N LEU A 59 -17.42 -37.22 -21.04
CA LEU A 59 -17.62 -35.76 -20.92
C LEU A 59 -18.46 -35.17 -22.07
N LEU A 60 -18.37 -35.76 -23.27
CA LEU A 60 -19.12 -35.32 -24.45
C LEU A 60 -20.58 -35.85 -24.49
N THR A 61 -20.94 -36.78 -23.60
CA THR A 61 -22.27 -37.43 -23.55
C THR A 61 -23.09 -37.05 -22.32
N MET A 62 -22.60 -36.13 -21.47
CA MET A 62 -23.42 -35.58 -20.38
C MET A 62 -24.45 -34.60 -20.95
N ASP A 63 -25.68 -35.10 -21.05
CA ASP A 63 -26.84 -34.38 -21.52
C ASP A 63 -27.10 -33.06 -20.77
N ARG A 64 -27.54 -32.10 -21.57
CA ARG A 64 -28.04 -30.78 -21.19
C ARG A 64 -29.07 -30.90 -20.05
N ARG A 65 -28.73 -30.40 -18.86
CA ARG A 65 -29.76 -30.05 -17.88
C ARG A 65 -30.52 -28.82 -18.38
N SER A 66 -31.77 -29.05 -18.75
CA SER A 66 -32.81 -28.04 -18.88
C SER A 66 -32.89 -27.22 -17.59
N SER A 67 -32.61 -25.92 -17.67
CA SER A 67 -32.93 -24.98 -16.58
C SER A 67 -34.34 -24.45 -16.81
N THR A 68 -35.27 -24.95 -16.00
CA THR A 68 -36.63 -24.41 -15.85
C THR A 68 -36.56 -22.96 -15.39
N VAL A 69 -37.23 -22.07 -16.12
CA VAL A 69 -37.48 -20.67 -15.77
C VAL A 69 -38.16 -20.61 -14.39
N SER A 70 -37.51 -19.97 -13.44
CA SER A 70 -38.13 -19.55 -12.18
C SER A 70 -38.45 -18.07 -12.28
N THR A 71 -39.74 -17.76 -12.43
CA THR A 71 -40.31 -16.43 -12.22
C THR A 71 -40.17 -16.07 -10.74
N GLY A 72 -39.27 -15.13 -10.42
CA GLY A 72 -39.06 -14.59 -9.08
C GLY A 72 -38.81 -13.08 -9.16
N THR A 73 -39.80 -12.32 -8.72
CA THR A 73 -39.83 -10.92 -8.24
C THR A 73 -38.67 -9.99 -8.63
N ALA A 74 -39.01 -8.95 -9.37
CA ALA A 74 -38.17 -7.79 -9.64
C ALA A 74 -37.91 -6.99 -8.36
N GLU A 75 -36.73 -7.18 -7.75
CA GLU A 75 -36.15 -6.19 -6.85
C GLU A 75 -34.66 -5.98 -7.21
N SER A 76 -34.42 -4.82 -7.80
CA SER A 76 -33.19 -4.01 -7.69
C SER A 76 -31.87 -4.65 -8.15
N LEU A 77 -31.75 -4.95 -9.44
CA LEU A 77 -30.46 -4.89 -10.11
C LEU A 77 -30.10 -3.40 -10.29
N SER A 78 -29.33 -2.83 -9.37
CA SER A 78 -28.74 -1.50 -9.56
C SER A 78 -27.65 -1.60 -10.63
N SER A 79 -28.05 -1.47 -11.89
CA SER A 79 -27.13 -1.22 -12.99
C SER A 79 -26.48 0.15 -12.75
N TYR A 80 -25.17 0.14 -12.51
CA TYR A 80 -24.33 1.32 -12.32
C TYR A 80 -24.12 2.04 -13.66
N THR A 81 -25.19 2.59 -14.22
CA THR A 81 -25.09 3.66 -15.22
C THR A 81 -25.17 4.95 -14.44
N GLY A 82 -24.03 5.37 -13.87
CA GLY A 82 -23.87 6.73 -13.37
C GLY A 82 -24.12 7.67 -14.54
N SER A 83 -25.30 8.25 -14.61
CA SER A 83 -25.60 9.37 -15.49
C SER A 83 -24.65 10.48 -15.06
N SER A 84 -23.71 10.85 -15.93
CA SER A 84 -22.82 12.00 -15.78
C SER A 84 -23.68 13.24 -15.58
N SER A 85 -23.94 13.59 -14.32
CA SER A 85 -24.56 14.85 -13.93
C SER A 85 -23.49 15.94 -13.99
N ASP A 86 -23.87 17.13 -14.44
CA ASP A 86 -23.02 18.34 -14.57
C ASP A 86 -22.28 18.78 -13.27
N GLU A 87 -22.48 18.07 -12.16
CA GLU A 87 -21.78 18.19 -10.88
C GLU A 87 -20.35 17.62 -10.87
N ASP A 88 -19.96 16.81 -11.86
CA ASP A 88 -18.65 16.14 -11.87
C ASP A 88 -17.46 17.04 -12.25
N ASP A 89 -17.72 18.21 -12.84
CA ASP A 89 -16.70 19.15 -13.37
C ASP A 89 -16.17 20.15 -12.32
N ILE A 90 -16.81 20.28 -11.16
CA ILE A 90 -16.36 21.18 -10.10
C ILE A 90 -15.33 20.47 -9.22
N SER A 91 -14.16 21.09 -9.03
CA SER A 91 -13.09 20.54 -8.20
C SER A 91 -13.59 20.30 -6.77
N PRO A 92 -13.26 19.17 -6.13
CA PRO A 92 -13.59 18.91 -4.73
C PRO A 92 -13.18 20.04 -3.77
N ARG A 93 -12.12 20.79 -4.11
CA ARG A 93 -11.62 21.93 -3.33
C ARG A 93 -12.60 23.09 -3.24
N GLU A 94 -13.47 23.23 -4.22
CA GLU A 94 -14.47 24.30 -4.31
C GLU A 94 -15.78 23.91 -3.62
N LYS A 95 -15.96 22.60 -3.35
CA LYS A 95 -17.15 22.07 -2.69
C LYS A 95 -16.97 22.09 -1.17
N THR A 96 -17.77 22.90 -0.49
CA THR A 96 -17.86 22.83 0.98
C THR A 96 -18.74 21.66 1.39
N GLN A 97 -18.13 20.63 1.94
CA GLN A 97 -18.82 19.43 2.44
C GLN A 97 -18.74 19.36 3.97
N LYS A 98 -19.72 18.69 4.58
CA LYS A 98 -19.77 18.39 6.02
C LYS A 98 -20.20 16.95 6.20
N ASN A 99 -19.64 16.27 7.20
CA ASN A 99 -20.15 14.96 7.61
C ASN A 99 -21.41 15.08 8.47
N SER A 100 -22.02 13.95 8.86
CA SER A 100 -23.24 13.93 9.69
C SER A 100 -23.10 14.65 11.05
N LYS A 101 -21.88 14.82 11.55
CA LYS A 101 -21.55 15.50 12.82
C LYS A 101 -21.18 16.98 12.63
N GLY A 102 -21.27 17.51 11.41
CA GLY A 102 -20.93 18.89 11.08
C GLY A 102 -19.42 19.17 10.99
N PHE A 103 -18.57 18.16 11.05
CA PHE A 103 -17.12 18.28 10.81
C PHE A 103 -16.86 18.54 9.33
N SER A 104 -15.91 19.43 9.04
CA SER A 104 -15.62 19.92 7.69
C SER A 104 -14.11 20.06 7.40
N ASP A 105 -13.25 19.53 8.27
CA ASP A 105 -11.79 19.59 8.12
C ASP A 105 -11.33 18.38 7.28
N PHE A 106 -11.82 18.31 6.04
CA PHE A 106 -11.48 17.29 5.04
C PHE A 106 -11.77 17.81 3.61
N CYS A 107 -11.26 17.14 2.59
CA CYS A 107 -11.58 17.39 1.19
C CYS A 107 -11.59 16.06 0.41
N VAL A 108 -12.78 15.62 0.01
CA VAL A 108 -13.02 14.34 -0.70
C VAL A 108 -13.96 14.57 -1.88
N LYS A 109 -14.03 13.64 -2.85
CA LYS A 109 -14.87 13.81 -4.05
C LYS A 109 -16.36 13.96 -3.73
N ASN A 110 -16.92 13.04 -2.93
CA ASN A 110 -18.32 13.10 -2.50
C ASN A 110 -18.51 12.36 -1.17
N ILE A 111 -18.87 13.08 -0.11
CA ILE A 111 -19.11 12.53 1.23
C ILE A 111 -20.31 11.57 1.30
N GLU A 112 -21.27 11.69 0.37
CA GLU A 112 -22.47 10.84 0.34
C GLU A 112 -22.15 9.37 0.05
N HIS A 113 -20.97 9.08 -0.50
CA HIS A 113 -20.51 7.71 -0.78
C HIS A 113 -19.93 7.00 0.46
N SER A 114 -19.92 7.65 1.62
CA SER A 114 -19.36 7.13 2.87
C SER A 114 -19.97 5.79 3.30
N ALA A 115 -21.27 5.57 3.11
CA ALA A 115 -21.92 4.31 3.46
C ALA A 115 -21.44 3.14 2.61
N PHE A 116 -21.11 3.37 1.34
CA PHE A 116 -20.51 2.35 0.48
C PHE A 116 -19.07 2.07 0.88
N GLY A 117 -18.27 3.12 1.10
CA GLY A 117 -16.90 2.97 1.57
C GLY A 117 -16.80 2.25 2.92
N ARG A 118 -17.74 2.47 3.85
CA ARG A 118 -17.80 1.73 5.12
C ARG A 118 -17.91 0.22 4.91
N ARG A 119 -18.74 -0.22 3.96
CA ARG A 119 -18.87 -1.65 3.63
C ARG A 119 -17.56 -2.22 3.07
N GLU A 120 -16.87 -1.48 2.21
CA GLU A 120 -15.56 -1.89 1.68
C GLU A 120 -14.51 -2.01 2.80
N ILE A 121 -14.51 -1.09 3.77
CA ILE A 121 -13.63 -1.14 4.94
C ILE A 121 -13.94 -2.37 5.79
N GLU A 122 -15.21 -2.65 6.08
CA GLU A 122 -15.62 -3.83 6.86
C GLU A 122 -15.23 -5.15 6.20
N ILE A 123 -15.25 -5.23 4.86
CA ILE A 123 -14.73 -6.37 4.11
C ILE A 123 -13.21 -6.47 4.28
N ALA A 124 -12.49 -5.36 4.14
CA ALA A 124 -11.03 -5.32 4.32
C ALA A 124 -10.62 -5.72 5.75
N GLU A 125 -11.38 -5.36 6.79
CA GLU A 125 -11.10 -5.77 8.17
C GLU A 125 -11.08 -7.29 8.34
N GLN A 126 -11.97 -8.01 7.64
CA GLN A 126 -12.03 -9.48 7.68
C GLN A 126 -10.79 -10.13 7.05
N GLU A 127 -10.23 -9.50 6.01
CA GLU A 127 -9.03 -9.95 5.29
C GLU A 127 -7.72 -9.41 5.88
N MET A 128 -7.76 -8.63 6.97
CA MET A 128 -6.57 -8.06 7.62
C MET A 128 -6.39 -8.57 9.07
N PRO A 129 -6.32 -9.90 9.30
CA PRO A 129 -6.31 -10.48 10.65
C PRO A 129 -5.11 -10.04 11.49
N GLY A 130 -3.95 -9.79 10.87
CA GLY A 130 -2.75 -9.32 11.57
C GLY A 130 -2.96 -7.94 12.22
N LEU A 131 -3.57 -7.01 11.47
CA LEU A 131 -3.84 -5.67 11.96
C LEU A 131 -4.98 -5.65 12.97
N MET A 132 -6.02 -6.48 12.75
CA MET A 132 -7.12 -6.63 13.72
C MET A 132 -6.65 -7.29 15.03
N ALA A 133 -5.70 -8.22 14.96
CA ALA A 133 -5.07 -8.79 16.15
C ALA A 133 -4.19 -7.77 16.88
N LEU A 134 -3.49 -6.90 16.16
CA LEU A 134 -2.73 -5.79 16.76
C LEU A 134 -3.68 -4.82 17.49
N ARG A 135 -4.75 -4.36 16.81
CA ARG A 135 -5.75 -3.45 17.35
C ARG A 135 -6.29 -4.00 18.68
N ARG A 136 -6.85 -5.22 18.67
CA ARG A 136 -7.42 -5.87 19.88
C ARG A 136 -6.43 -5.99 21.04
N ARG A 137 -5.16 -6.25 20.75
CA ARG A 137 -4.13 -6.47 21.77
C ARG A 137 -3.63 -5.18 22.40
N ALA A 138 -3.49 -4.11 21.61
CA ALA A 138 -2.84 -2.88 22.04
C ALA A 138 -3.81 -1.73 22.33
N GLU A 139 -5.11 -1.89 22.05
CA GLU A 139 -6.12 -0.84 22.21
C GLU A 139 -6.21 -0.31 23.65
N ALA A 140 -6.14 -1.19 24.65
CA ALA A 140 -6.21 -0.79 26.07
C ALA A 140 -5.03 0.09 26.49
N ASP A 141 -3.84 -0.17 25.94
CA ASP A 141 -2.60 0.52 26.32
C ASP A 141 -2.45 1.89 25.66
N LYS A 142 -3.23 2.17 24.61
CA LYS A 142 -3.15 3.38 23.77
C LYS A 142 -1.69 3.80 23.50
N PRO A 143 -0.86 2.94 22.89
CA PRO A 143 0.59 3.19 22.77
C PRO A 143 0.94 4.39 21.89
N LEU A 144 0.00 4.85 21.06
CA LEU A 144 0.15 6.02 20.20
C LEU A 144 -0.51 7.26 20.80
N GLN A 145 -0.86 7.26 22.09
CA GLN A 145 -1.36 8.44 22.77
C GLN A 145 -0.39 9.62 22.56
N CYS A 146 -0.93 10.76 22.12
CA CYS A 146 -0.19 11.98 21.76
C CYS A 146 0.65 11.89 20.47
N ALA A 147 0.64 10.77 19.75
CA ALA A 147 1.17 10.72 18.38
C ALA A 147 0.26 11.57 17.49
N LYS A 148 0.88 12.46 16.70
CA LYS A 148 0.26 13.32 15.70
C LYS A 148 0.88 12.93 14.36
N ILE A 149 0.22 12.02 13.66
CA ILE A 149 0.75 11.34 12.48
C ILE A 149 0.20 12.05 11.24
N ILE A 150 1.10 12.51 10.37
CA ILE A 150 0.73 12.73 8.96
C ILE A 150 0.94 11.43 8.20
N GLY A 151 -0.08 11.02 7.46
CA GLY A 151 0.01 9.89 6.54
C GLY A 151 -0.03 10.37 5.09
N CYS A 152 0.84 9.84 4.25
CA CYS A 152 0.84 10.05 2.82
C CYS A 152 1.05 8.70 2.14
N THR A 153 -0.05 8.05 1.81
CA THR A 153 -0.08 6.70 1.22
C THR A 153 -1.24 6.60 0.23
N HIS A 154 -1.36 5.50 -0.50
CA HIS A 154 -2.59 5.22 -1.24
C HIS A 154 -3.81 5.24 -0.30
N ILE A 155 -4.93 5.81 -0.73
CA ILE A 155 -6.19 5.79 0.04
C ILE A 155 -7.07 4.66 -0.49
N THR A 156 -6.98 3.51 0.17
CA THR A 156 -7.76 2.31 -0.14
C THR A 156 -8.43 1.77 1.11
N ALA A 157 -9.33 0.80 0.96
CA ALA A 157 -9.97 0.12 2.09
C ALA A 157 -8.93 -0.42 3.09
N GLN A 158 -7.81 -0.97 2.62
CA GLN A 158 -6.72 -1.46 3.48
C GLN A 158 -6.06 -0.33 4.27
N THR A 159 -5.80 0.83 3.64
CA THR A 159 -5.28 2.01 4.33
C THR A 159 -6.27 2.53 5.36
N ALA A 160 -7.58 2.50 5.07
CA ALA A 160 -8.58 2.92 6.04
C ALA A 160 -8.55 2.04 7.31
N VAL A 161 -8.37 0.73 7.17
CA VAL A 161 -8.18 -0.18 8.32
C VAL A 161 -6.92 0.19 9.13
N LEU A 162 -5.83 0.59 8.45
CA LEU A 162 -4.62 1.12 9.09
C LEU A 162 -4.90 2.42 9.85
N VAL A 163 -5.53 3.40 9.20
CA VAL A 163 -5.90 4.70 9.78
C VAL A 163 -6.73 4.51 11.05
N GLU A 164 -7.80 3.71 10.97
CA GLU A 164 -8.67 3.43 12.10
C GLU A 164 -7.95 2.67 13.21
N THR A 165 -6.98 1.81 12.86
CA THR A 165 -6.14 1.15 13.87
C THR A 165 -5.23 2.13 14.58
N LEU A 166 -4.53 3.02 13.86
CA LEU A 166 -3.67 4.04 14.47
C LEU A 166 -4.47 4.95 15.41
N ALA A 167 -5.66 5.38 14.98
CA ALA A 167 -6.57 6.16 15.80
C ALA A 167 -7.06 5.39 17.04
N ALA A 168 -7.46 4.12 16.87
CA ALA A 168 -7.83 3.25 17.98
C ALA A 168 -6.68 3.03 18.98
N LEU A 169 -5.42 3.08 18.53
CA LEU A 169 -4.24 3.01 19.39
C LEU A 169 -3.85 4.36 20.03
N GLY A 170 -4.63 5.42 19.83
CA GLY A 170 -4.50 6.72 20.51
C GLY A 170 -3.89 7.85 19.67
N ALA A 171 -3.60 7.61 18.38
CA ALA A 171 -3.03 8.63 17.51
C ALA A 171 -4.09 9.66 17.06
N SER A 172 -3.66 10.92 16.91
CA SER A 172 -4.34 11.91 16.08
C SER A 172 -3.72 11.86 14.69
N ILE A 173 -4.54 11.77 13.64
CA ILE A 173 -4.07 11.53 12.28
C ILE A 173 -4.60 12.59 11.31
N ARG A 174 -3.85 12.86 10.25
CA ARG A 174 -4.26 13.62 9.06
C ARG A 174 -3.67 12.92 7.84
N TRP A 175 -4.42 12.78 6.75
CA TRP A 175 -4.01 11.88 5.66
C TRP A 175 -4.24 12.45 4.27
N SER A 176 -3.25 12.29 3.40
CA SER A 176 -3.31 12.58 1.96
C SER A 176 -2.93 11.36 1.12
N ALA A 177 -3.29 11.38 -0.16
CA ALA A 177 -2.83 10.37 -1.11
C ALA A 177 -1.34 10.56 -1.46
N CYS A 178 -0.62 9.47 -1.74
CA CYS A 178 0.72 9.51 -2.36
C CYS A 178 0.67 9.40 -3.90
N ASN A 179 -0.51 9.18 -4.49
CA ASN A 179 -0.70 9.09 -5.92
C ASN A 179 -2.08 9.57 -6.35
N ILE A 180 -2.09 10.45 -7.36
CA ILE A 180 -3.27 11.16 -7.89
C ILE A 180 -4.42 10.26 -8.40
N TYR A 181 -4.16 8.99 -8.71
CA TYR A 181 -5.18 8.06 -9.25
C TYR A 181 -5.54 6.91 -8.31
N SER A 182 -4.81 6.79 -7.20
CA SER A 182 -4.90 5.61 -6.33
C SER A 182 -6.06 5.66 -5.34
N THR A 183 -6.63 6.84 -5.10
CA THR A 183 -7.70 7.04 -4.13
C THR A 183 -8.97 6.30 -4.53
N GLN A 184 -9.51 5.51 -3.60
CA GLN A 184 -10.87 5.00 -3.60
C GLN A 184 -11.77 6.07 -2.95
N ASN A 185 -12.55 6.79 -3.76
CA ASN A 185 -13.29 7.98 -3.33
C ASN A 185 -14.31 7.68 -2.22
N GLU A 186 -15.00 6.55 -2.33
CA GLU A 186 -15.93 6.02 -1.34
C GLU A 186 -15.25 5.75 0.00
N VAL A 187 -14.02 5.22 -0.01
CA VAL A 187 -13.25 4.96 1.21
C VAL A 187 -12.78 6.26 1.83
N ALA A 188 -12.30 7.21 1.03
CA ALA A 188 -11.96 8.55 1.50
C ALA A 188 -13.17 9.22 2.18
N ALA A 189 -14.35 9.11 1.57
CA ALA A 189 -15.60 9.59 2.14
C ALA A 189 -15.96 8.89 3.46
N ALA A 190 -15.78 7.58 3.57
CA ALA A 190 -16.05 6.84 4.81
C ALA A 190 -15.13 7.25 5.97
N LEU A 191 -13.85 7.51 5.68
CA LEU A 191 -12.91 8.04 6.67
C LEU A 191 -13.26 9.47 7.10
N ALA A 192 -13.60 10.34 6.14
CA ALA A 192 -14.04 11.71 6.42
C ALA A 192 -15.34 11.73 7.25
N GLU A 193 -16.28 10.84 6.96
CA GLU A 193 -17.53 10.69 7.72
C GLU A 193 -17.26 10.30 9.18
N CYS A 194 -16.23 9.46 9.43
CA CYS A 194 -15.77 9.15 10.79
C CYS A 194 -15.11 10.31 11.53
N GLY A 195 -14.83 11.43 10.85
CA GLY A 195 -14.19 12.61 11.42
C GLY A 195 -12.67 12.61 11.28
N PHE A 196 -12.11 11.81 10.36
CA PHE A 196 -10.69 11.90 10.05
C PHE A 196 -10.43 13.03 9.02
N PRO A 197 -9.39 13.85 9.22
CA PRO A 197 -8.96 14.83 8.23
C PRO A 197 -8.32 14.16 7.02
N ILE A 198 -9.13 13.86 6.00
CA ILE A 198 -8.70 13.23 4.74
C ILE A 198 -8.73 14.27 3.62
N TYR A 199 -7.60 14.44 2.94
CA TYR A 199 -7.46 15.30 1.78
C TYR A 199 -6.99 14.45 0.61
N ALA A 200 -7.95 13.87 -0.10
CA ALA A 200 -7.67 12.98 -1.21
C ALA A 200 -8.89 12.74 -2.09
N TRP A 201 -8.68 12.65 -3.39
CA TRP A 201 -9.65 12.10 -4.34
C TRP A 201 -8.95 11.49 -5.55
N LYS A 202 -9.69 10.68 -6.31
CA LYS A 202 -9.19 10.12 -7.56
C LYS A 202 -9.21 11.18 -8.66
N GLY A 203 -8.11 11.30 -9.39
CA GLY A 203 -7.96 12.26 -10.48
C GLY A 203 -7.53 13.65 -10.01
N GLU A 204 -6.72 13.74 -8.95
CA GLU A 204 -6.04 14.97 -8.58
C GLU A 204 -5.14 15.47 -9.72
N ASN A 205 -5.04 16.78 -9.91
CA ASN A 205 -3.92 17.35 -10.65
C ASN A 205 -2.71 17.56 -9.72
N GLU A 206 -1.56 17.95 -10.27
CA GLU A 206 -0.33 18.12 -9.47
C GLU A 206 -0.45 19.21 -8.39
N GLU A 207 -1.18 20.29 -8.66
CA GLU A 207 -1.37 21.36 -7.68
C GLU A 207 -2.23 20.88 -6.51
N ASP A 208 -3.28 20.13 -6.81
CA ASP A 208 -4.18 19.52 -5.83
C ASP A 208 -3.44 18.51 -4.95
N PHE A 209 -2.59 17.67 -5.55
CA PHE A 209 -1.75 16.71 -4.83
C PHE A 209 -0.90 17.37 -3.75
N TRP A 210 -0.14 18.40 -4.13
CA TRP A 210 0.70 19.14 -3.17
C TRP A 210 -0.13 19.93 -2.17
N TRP A 211 -1.29 20.45 -2.58
CA TRP A 211 -2.22 21.13 -1.68
C TRP A 211 -2.79 20.17 -0.62
N CYS A 212 -3.13 18.93 -0.98
CA CYS A 212 -3.59 17.91 -0.06
C CYS A 212 -2.54 17.58 1.02
N ILE A 213 -1.28 17.37 0.61
CA ILE A 213 -0.15 17.16 1.52
C ILE A 213 0.02 18.37 2.45
N ASP A 214 -0.03 19.58 1.89
CA ASP A 214 0.12 20.83 2.65
C ASP A 214 -0.99 21.00 3.70
N LYS A 215 -2.24 20.67 3.37
CA LYS A 215 -3.38 20.69 4.30
C LYS A 215 -3.28 19.67 5.44
N CYS A 216 -2.62 18.55 5.19
CA CYS A 216 -2.32 17.57 6.23
C CYS A 216 -1.24 18.07 7.19
N ILE A 217 -0.23 18.79 6.68
CA ILE A 217 0.90 19.29 7.46
C ILE A 217 0.57 20.58 8.22
N ASN A 218 0.00 21.56 7.54
CA ASN A 218 -0.19 22.92 8.01
C ASN A 218 -1.63 23.16 8.47
N ALA A 219 -2.01 22.43 9.52
CA ALA A 219 -3.32 22.56 10.15
C ALA A 219 -3.27 23.48 11.37
N GLU A 220 -4.28 24.34 11.52
CA GLU A 220 -4.32 25.31 12.62
C GLU A 220 -4.40 24.60 13.99
N GLY A 221 -3.51 24.96 14.92
CA GLY A 221 -3.45 24.35 16.25
C GLY A 221 -2.96 22.90 16.26
N TRP A 222 -2.52 22.35 15.12
CA TRP A 222 -2.06 20.96 15.00
C TRP A 222 -0.68 20.89 14.36
N GLN A 223 0.26 20.19 15.01
CA GLN A 223 1.61 20.01 14.49
C GLN A 223 1.97 18.52 14.52
N PRO A 224 2.42 17.95 13.39
CA PRO A 224 2.84 16.56 13.34
C PRO A 224 4.06 16.32 14.20
N ASN A 225 4.13 15.14 14.78
CA ASN A 225 5.33 14.64 15.45
C ASN A 225 5.76 13.26 14.92
N MET A 226 5.08 12.73 13.92
CA MET A 226 5.39 11.47 13.24
C MET A 226 4.98 11.55 11.77
N ILE A 227 5.72 10.88 10.90
CA ILE A 227 5.40 10.75 9.46
C ILE A 227 5.25 9.28 9.12
N LEU A 228 4.19 8.93 8.40
CA LEU A 228 4.02 7.65 7.70
C LEU A 228 3.90 7.96 6.21
N ASP A 229 4.89 7.55 5.44
CA ASP A 229 5.10 7.98 4.05
C ASP A 229 5.27 6.78 3.12
N ASP A 230 4.85 6.98 1.88
CA ASP A 230 4.98 6.04 0.78
C ASP A 230 5.42 6.85 -0.45
N GLY A 231 6.72 6.79 -0.74
CA GLY A 231 7.37 7.47 -1.85
C GLY A 231 8.26 8.65 -1.41
N GLY A 232 8.08 9.15 -0.19
CA GLY A 232 8.91 10.19 0.42
C GLY A 232 8.47 11.63 0.15
N ASP A 233 7.27 11.86 -0.38
CA ASP A 233 6.80 13.19 -0.77
C ASP A 233 6.34 14.04 0.40
N ALA A 234 5.64 13.47 1.39
CA ALA A 234 5.30 14.21 2.60
C ALA A 234 6.56 14.56 3.41
N THR A 235 7.51 13.61 3.49
CA THR A 235 8.84 13.83 4.09
C THR A 235 9.57 14.97 3.40
N HIS A 236 9.62 14.97 2.07
CA HIS A 236 10.29 16.01 1.29
C HIS A 236 9.61 17.37 1.44
N TRP A 237 8.27 17.41 1.39
CA TRP A 237 7.50 18.63 1.54
C TRP A 237 7.72 19.26 2.91
N LEU A 238 7.61 18.46 3.97
CA LEU A 238 7.82 18.91 5.34
C LEU A 238 9.25 19.43 5.55
N LEU A 239 10.26 18.69 5.08
CA LEU A 239 11.66 19.08 5.17
C LEU A 239 11.93 20.41 4.44
N LYS A 240 11.36 20.59 3.25
CA LYS A 240 11.64 21.75 2.38
C LYS A 240 10.87 23.00 2.81
N LYS A 241 9.58 22.88 3.11
CA LYS A 241 8.71 24.04 3.41
C LYS A 241 8.63 24.37 4.90
N TYR A 242 8.75 23.37 5.78
CA TYR A 242 8.57 23.53 7.21
C TYR A 242 9.74 22.96 8.02
N PRO A 243 10.99 23.42 7.79
CA PRO A 243 12.18 22.82 8.41
C PRO A 243 12.16 22.87 9.94
N ALA A 244 11.57 23.91 10.54
CA ALA A 244 11.39 24.01 11.99
C ALA A 244 10.45 22.91 12.52
N MET A 245 9.37 22.60 11.78
CA MET A 245 8.43 21.54 12.12
C MET A 245 9.06 20.16 11.89
N PHE A 246 9.80 19.98 10.80
CA PHE A 246 10.53 18.76 10.50
C PHE A 246 11.45 18.35 11.67
N ASN A 247 12.18 19.29 12.27
CA ASN A 247 13.06 19.00 13.41
C ASN A 247 12.33 18.59 14.70
N MET A 248 11.02 18.80 14.79
CA MET A 248 10.19 18.33 15.92
C MET A 248 9.59 16.94 15.70
N VAL A 249 9.70 16.40 14.48
CA VAL A 249 9.25 15.04 14.17
C VAL A 249 10.11 14.03 14.91
N LYS A 250 9.45 13.10 15.60
CA LYS A 250 10.09 12.04 16.38
C LYS A 250 10.51 10.85 15.54
N GLY A 251 9.88 10.64 14.38
CA GLY A 251 10.24 9.57 13.48
C GLY A 251 9.47 9.57 12.17
N ILE A 252 10.10 8.98 11.16
CA ILE A 252 9.53 8.72 9.83
C ILE A 252 9.41 7.19 9.68
N VAL A 253 8.30 6.72 9.11
CA VAL A 253 8.09 5.34 8.71
C VAL A 253 7.84 5.33 7.21
N GLU A 254 8.71 4.68 6.43
CA GLU A 254 8.67 4.73 4.96
C GLU A 254 8.44 3.35 4.34
N GLU A 255 7.41 3.27 3.50
CA GLU A 255 6.84 2.07 2.89
C GLU A 255 7.64 1.58 1.67
N SER A 256 8.16 2.51 0.87
CA SER A 256 8.52 2.24 -0.53
C SER A 256 10.02 2.14 -0.76
N VAL A 257 10.42 1.40 -1.80
CA VAL A 257 11.83 1.31 -2.23
C VAL A 257 12.39 2.71 -2.58
N THR A 258 11.59 3.51 -3.29
CA THR A 258 11.97 4.85 -3.77
C THR A 258 12.12 5.84 -2.61
N GLY A 259 11.17 5.86 -1.67
CA GLY A 259 11.24 6.70 -0.49
C GLY A 259 12.40 6.31 0.43
N VAL A 260 12.64 5.01 0.65
CA VAL A 260 13.81 4.53 1.40
C VAL A 260 15.12 4.99 0.76
N HIS A 261 15.22 4.90 -0.57
CA HIS A 261 16.40 5.39 -1.27
C HIS A 261 16.62 6.90 -1.07
N ARG A 262 15.55 7.72 -1.10
CA ARG A 262 15.61 9.16 -0.80
C ARG A 262 16.08 9.41 0.65
N LEU A 263 15.59 8.63 1.62
CA LEU A 263 16.03 8.71 3.01
C LEU A 263 17.53 8.41 3.17
N TYR A 264 18.05 7.38 2.48
CA TYR A 264 19.48 7.10 2.47
C TYR A 264 20.30 8.23 1.84
N GLN A 265 19.82 8.87 0.78
CA GLN A 265 20.49 10.04 0.19
C GLN A 265 20.53 11.23 1.17
N LEU A 266 19.42 11.48 1.88
CA LEU A 266 19.37 12.50 2.93
C LEU A 266 20.29 12.18 4.09
N SER A 267 20.36 10.91 4.52
CA SER A 267 21.28 10.46 5.56
C SER A 267 22.75 10.62 5.15
N LYS A 268 23.13 10.14 3.97
CA LYS A 268 24.50 10.28 3.43
C LYS A 268 24.94 11.72 3.26
N SER A 269 24.01 12.63 2.97
CA SER A 269 24.29 14.07 2.84
C SER A 269 24.19 14.85 4.16
N GLY A 270 23.92 14.18 5.30
CA GLY A 270 23.78 14.83 6.61
C GLY A 270 22.53 15.70 6.77
N LYS A 271 21.55 15.55 5.87
CA LYS A 271 20.31 16.36 5.85
C LYS A 271 19.13 15.69 6.56
N LEU A 272 19.22 14.39 6.85
CA LEU A 272 18.20 13.67 7.62
C LEU A 272 18.40 13.92 9.12
N THR A 273 17.68 14.90 9.68
CA THR A 273 17.82 15.32 11.09
C THR A 273 16.94 14.54 12.06
N VAL A 274 16.05 13.69 11.56
CA VAL A 274 15.12 12.87 12.36
C VAL A 274 15.30 11.38 12.03
N PRO A 275 15.07 10.46 12.98
CA PRO A 275 15.21 9.04 12.71
C PRO A 275 14.14 8.55 11.72
N ALA A 276 14.50 7.61 10.86
CA ALA A 276 13.59 6.99 9.93
C ALA A 276 13.65 5.45 10.03
N MET A 277 12.50 4.81 9.88
CA MET A 277 12.33 3.37 9.87
C MET A 277 11.95 2.92 8.45
N ASN A 278 12.81 2.10 7.87
CA ASN A 278 12.56 1.43 6.60
C ASN A 278 11.66 0.23 6.86
N VAL A 279 10.38 0.32 6.48
CA VAL A 279 9.48 -0.84 6.58
C VAL A 279 9.50 -1.67 5.29
N ASN A 280 9.91 -1.08 4.16
CA ASN A 280 10.04 -1.78 2.89
C ASN A 280 10.85 -3.08 3.00
N ASP A 281 11.99 -3.02 3.69
CA ASP A 281 12.95 -4.13 3.80
C ASP A 281 12.60 -5.11 4.93
N SER A 282 11.45 -4.94 5.58
CA SER A 282 10.91 -6.00 6.43
C SER A 282 10.62 -7.22 5.57
N VAL A 283 11.07 -8.41 6.01
CA VAL A 283 10.92 -9.67 5.25
C VAL A 283 9.46 -9.91 4.84
N THR A 284 8.53 -9.63 5.75
CA THR A 284 7.09 -9.79 5.52
C THR A 284 6.51 -8.77 4.55
N LYS A 285 7.16 -7.61 4.35
CA LYS A 285 6.77 -6.60 3.36
C LYS A 285 7.35 -6.98 2.01
N THR A 286 8.67 -7.02 1.88
CA THR A 286 9.35 -7.19 0.59
C THR A 286 8.90 -8.47 -0.14
N LYS A 287 8.77 -9.59 0.58
CA LYS A 287 8.48 -10.90 -0.04
C LYS A 287 7.02 -11.16 -0.33
N PHE A 288 6.11 -10.41 0.30
CA PHE A 288 4.68 -10.58 0.08
C PHE A 288 4.11 -9.47 -0.75
N ASP A 289 4.30 -8.23 -0.30
CA ASP A 289 3.74 -7.05 -0.95
C ASP A 289 4.32 -6.88 -2.36
N ASN A 290 5.64 -6.64 -2.45
CA ASN A 290 6.27 -6.34 -3.73
C ASN A 290 6.20 -7.52 -4.72
N LEU A 291 6.09 -8.77 -4.24
CA LEU A 291 6.10 -9.95 -5.10
C LEU A 291 4.69 -10.49 -5.40
N TYR A 292 3.93 -10.87 -4.37
CA TYR A 292 2.64 -11.53 -4.55
C TYR A 292 1.53 -10.54 -4.87
N SER A 293 1.52 -9.34 -4.28
CA SER A 293 0.52 -8.33 -4.63
C SER A 293 0.69 -7.89 -6.09
N CYS A 294 1.92 -7.66 -6.55
CA CYS A 294 2.17 -7.29 -7.95
C CYS A 294 1.70 -8.38 -8.92
N ARG A 295 1.92 -9.66 -8.60
CA ARG A 295 1.46 -10.80 -9.42
C ARG A 295 -0.04 -10.81 -9.69
N GLU A 296 -0.85 -10.40 -8.72
CA GLU A 296 -2.31 -10.39 -8.85
C GLU A 296 -2.80 -9.06 -9.44
N SER A 297 -2.31 -7.95 -8.90
CA SER A 297 -2.77 -6.60 -9.26
C SER A 297 -2.43 -6.19 -10.69
N ILE A 298 -1.29 -6.61 -11.25
CA ILE A 298 -0.95 -6.24 -12.64
C ILE A 298 -1.94 -6.86 -13.64
N LEU A 299 -2.32 -8.11 -13.42
CA LEU A 299 -3.26 -8.82 -14.28
C LEU A 299 -4.65 -8.20 -14.16
N ASP A 300 -5.08 -7.88 -12.93
CA ASP A 300 -6.34 -7.20 -12.67
C ASP A 300 -6.38 -5.81 -13.34
N ALA A 301 -5.33 -5.00 -13.18
CA ALA A 301 -5.23 -3.68 -13.79
C ALA A 301 -5.30 -3.75 -15.32
N LEU A 302 -4.53 -4.66 -15.95
CA LEU A 302 -4.56 -4.85 -17.40
C LEU A 302 -5.93 -5.33 -17.89
N LYS A 303 -6.59 -6.22 -17.14
CA LYS A 303 -7.96 -6.66 -17.46
C LYS A 303 -8.94 -5.52 -17.39
N ARG A 304 -9.01 -4.79 -16.27
CA ARG A 304 -9.95 -3.67 -16.10
C ARG A 304 -9.78 -2.55 -17.11
N THR A 305 -8.55 -2.32 -17.59
CA THR A 305 -8.25 -1.19 -18.48
C THR A 305 -8.36 -1.53 -19.96
N THR A 306 -8.18 -2.80 -20.35
CA THR A 306 -8.05 -3.16 -21.77
C THR A 306 -8.86 -4.39 -22.19
N ASP A 307 -9.42 -5.15 -21.24
CA ASP A 307 -10.07 -6.45 -21.47
C ASP A 307 -9.21 -7.48 -22.25
N VAL A 308 -7.90 -7.24 -22.36
CA VAL A 308 -7.01 -7.99 -23.26
C VAL A 308 -6.93 -9.48 -22.92
N MET A 309 -6.92 -10.35 -23.93
CA MET A 309 -6.52 -11.74 -23.76
C MET A 309 -4.99 -11.85 -23.66
N PHE A 310 -4.49 -12.42 -22.56
CA PHE A 310 -3.06 -12.60 -22.29
C PHE A 310 -2.41 -13.71 -23.14
N GLY A 311 -3.13 -14.79 -23.43
CA GLY A 311 -2.61 -15.93 -24.17
C GLY A 311 -2.02 -15.53 -25.52
N GLY A 312 -0.77 -15.92 -25.76
CA GLY A 312 -0.06 -15.67 -27.02
C GLY A 312 0.51 -14.26 -27.20
N LYS A 313 0.43 -13.38 -26.19
CA LYS A 313 1.05 -12.05 -26.22
C LYS A 313 2.54 -12.13 -25.87
N GLN A 314 3.33 -11.28 -26.50
CA GLN A 314 4.71 -11.00 -26.09
C GLN A 314 4.69 -9.83 -25.10
N VAL A 315 5.35 -10.01 -23.95
CA VAL A 315 5.42 -9.01 -22.88
C VAL A 315 6.89 -8.74 -22.58
N LEU A 316 7.23 -7.45 -22.43
CA LEU A 316 8.53 -7.00 -21.97
C LEU A 316 8.38 -6.45 -20.55
N ILE A 317 9.11 -7.02 -19.60
CA ILE A 317 9.19 -6.55 -18.22
C ILE A 317 10.56 -5.91 -18.01
N CYS A 318 10.58 -4.60 -17.75
CA CYS A 318 11.80 -3.83 -17.56
C CYS A 318 12.18 -3.79 -16.07
N GLY A 319 13.01 -4.74 -15.64
CA GLY A 319 13.49 -4.87 -14.26
C GLY A 319 13.07 -6.21 -13.66
N TYR A 320 13.97 -6.83 -12.88
CA TYR A 320 13.77 -8.17 -12.31
C TYR A 320 14.09 -8.22 -10.81
N GLY A 321 13.83 -7.11 -10.11
CA GLY A 321 13.68 -7.12 -8.66
C GLY A 321 12.34 -7.75 -8.26
N GLU A 322 11.98 -7.73 -6.98
CA GLU A 322 10.78 -8.44 -6.46
C GLU A 322 9.49 -8.09 -7.21
N VAL A 323 9.27 -6.81 -7.54
CA VAL A 323 8.14 -6.35 -8.37
C VAL A 323 8.16 -6.96 -9.77
N GLY A 324 9.32 -6.96 -10.42
CA GLY A 324 9.47 -7.51 -11.77
C GLY A 324 9.46 -9.04 -11.83
N VAL A 325 9.76 -9.72 -10.71
CA VAL A 325 9.58 -11.17 -10.57
C VAL A 325 8.11 -11.53 -10.35
N GLY A 326 7.34 -10.64 -9.70
CA GLY A 326 5.91 -10.79 -9.50
C GLY A 326 5.09 -10.55 -10.76
N ALA A 327 5.47 -9.54 -11.55
CA ALA A 327 4.84 -9.17 -12.81
C ALA A 327 4.99 -10.23 -13.92
#